data_AF-A0AAD5XUH2-F1
#
_entry.id   AF-A0AAD5XUH2-F1
#
_cell.length_a   1.000
_cell.length_b   1.000
_cell.length_c   1.000
_cell.angle_alpha   90.00
_cell.angle_beta   90.00
_cell.angle_gamma   90.00
#
_symmetry.space_group_name_H-M   'P 1'
#
loop_
_entity.id
_entity.type
_entity.pdbx_description
1 polymer ?
#
loop_
_entity_poly.entity_id
_entity_poly.type
_entity_poly.pdbx_seq_one_letter_code
_entity_poly.pdbx_strand_id
1 'polypeptide(L)'
;MKNENSKEQFFHPTSTCLVNVKPNQSSTPRPIFAYGTLMNEKVYNTVVKSDNKLVTKCATLKNFHRYTVEGKSYPGIISKEGSTVEGCVIFPQSTDHVKLLDYFEGN
;
A
#
# COMPACT_ATOMS: atom_id res chain seq x y z
N MET A 1 -44.15 40.89 6.69
CA MET A 1 -43.52 41.16 5.38
C MET A 1 -42.36 40.19 5.23
N LYS A 2 -42.28 39.52 4.06
CA LYS A 2 -41.15 38.69 3.62
C LYS A 2 -39.89 39.60 3.51
N ASN A 3 -38.66 39.08 3.51
CA ASN A 3 -37.96 38.60 2.30
C ASN A 3 -36.71 37.76 2.66
N GLU A 4 -36.38 36.84 1.74
CA GLU A 4 -35.34 35.81 1.71
C GLU A 4 -33.99 36.31 1.13
N ASN A 5 -32.88 35.65 1.50
CA ASN A 5 -31.67 35.30 0.70
C ASN A 5 -30.50 35.00 1.67
N SER A 6 -30.07 33.75 1.92
CA SER A 6 -29.30 32.80 1.09
C SER A 6 -27.77 32.95 1.18
N LYS A 7 -27.12 31.80 1.47
CA LYS A 7 -25.67 31.45 1.35
C LYS A 7 -24.82 31.90 2.55
N GLU A 8 -23.98 31.09 3.21
CA GLU A 8 -23.10 30.04 2.70
C GLU A 8 -22.70 29.09 3.85
N GLN A 9 -22.73 27.78 3.59
CA GLN A 9 -22.14 26.75 4.45
C GLN A 9 -20.62 26.82 4.31
N PHE A 10 -19.90 27.25 5.34
CA PHE A 10 -18.48 27.02 5.43
C PHE A 10 -18.22 25.68 6.12
N PHE A 11 -18.09 24.65 5.27
CA PHE A 11 -17.48 23.37 5.61
C PHE A 11 -15.99 23.62 5.83
N HIS A 12 -15.52 23.63 7.08
CA HIS A 12 -14.09 23.67 7.37
C HIS A 12 -13.47 22.33 7.00
N PRO A 13 -12.45 22.28 6.13
CA PRO A 13 -11.84 21.04 5.72
C PRO A 13 -10.87 20.51 6.78
N THR A 14 -10.97 19.19 6.97
CA THR A 14 -9.91 18.25 7.36
C THR A 14 -9.34 18.37 8.78
N SER A 15 -9.95 17.60 9.67
CA SER A 15 -9.27 16.95 10.79
C SER A 15 -8.13 16.07 10.22
N THR A 16 -6.91 16.59 10.24
CA THR A 16 -5.71 15.81 9.94
C THR A 16 -5.51 14.82 11.08
N CYS A 17 -5.90 13.56 10.88
CA CYS A 17 -5.45 12.47 11.73
C CYS A 17 -3.93 12.36 11.57
N LEU A 18 -3.17 13.09 12.39
CA LEU A 18 -1.74 12.86 12.55
C LEU A 18 -1.60 11.49 13.22
N VAL A 19 -1.45 10.45 12.41
CA VAL A 19 -1.05 9.13 12.87
C VAL A 19 0.36 9.30 13.43
N ASN A 20 0.46 9.40 14.75
CA ASN A 20 1.72 9.54 15.45
C ASN A 20 2.42 8.16 15.46
N VAL A 21 2.93 7.74 14.30
CA VAL A 21 3.71 6.52 14.17
C VAL A 21 5.07 6.81 14.78
N LYS A 22 5.24 6.47 16.07
CA LYS A 22 6.57 6.34 16.65
C LYS A 22 7.38 5.44 15.72
N PRO A 23 8.58 5.83 15.25
CA PRO A 23 9.42 4.94 14.46
C PRO A 23 9.69 3.71 15.32
N ASN A 24 9.05 2.59 14.98
CA ASN A 24 9.25 1.33 15.66
C ASN A 24 10.70 0.95 15.39
N GLN A 25 11.55 1.03 16.42
CA GLN A 25 12.94 0.57 16.38
C GLN A 25 13.00 -0.96 16.38
N SER A 26 12.14 -1.63 15.62
CA SER A 26 12.26 -3.05 15.36
C SER A 26 13.38 -3.23 14.34
N SER A 27 14.50 -3.80 14.80
CA SER A 27 15.59 -4.26 13.92
C SER A 27 15.10 -5.27 12.88
N THR A 28 13.98 -5.94 13.15
CA THR A 28 13.30 -6.84 12.21
C THR A 28 12.38 -6.05 11.26
N PRO A 29 12.56 -6.16 9.94
CA PRO A 29 11.67 -5.53 8.97
C PRO A 29 10.27 -6.17 9.01
N ARG A 30 9.24 -5.35 8.76
CA ARG A 30 7.86 -5.85 8.70
C ARG A 30 7.65 -6.70 7.43
N PRO A 31 6.88 -7.80 7.52
CA PRO A 31 6.43 -8.52 6.34
C PRO A 31 5.55 -7.64 5.44
N ILE A 32 5.63 -7.85 4.13
CA ILE A 32 4.92 -7.06 3.13
C ILE A 32 4.00 -7.97 2.32
N PHE A 33 2.73 -7.61 2.16
CA PHE A 33 1.85 -8.31 1.23
C PHE A 33 2.03 -7.75 -0.18
N ALA A 34 2.38 -8.62 -1.13
CA ALA A 34 2.53 -8.30 -2.55
C ALA A 34 1.49 -9.07 -3.38
N TYR A 35 0.95 -8.40 -4.39
CA TYR A 35 -0.14 -8.92 -5.23
C TYR A 35 0.07 -8.67 -6.73
N GLY A 36 1.27 -8.23 -7.12
CA GLY A 36 1.62 -7.81 -8.47
C GLY A 36 3.04 -8.24 -8.87
N THR A 37 3.74 -7.37 -9.59
CA THR A 37 5.07 -7.65 -10.17
C THR A 37 6.14 -7.96 -9.13
N LEU A 38 6.04 -7.39 -7.92
CA LEU A 38 6.93 -7.69 -6.80
C LEU A 38 6.89 -9.16 -6.33
N MET A 39 5.90 -9.95 -6.74
CA MET A 39 5.88 -11.39 -6.50
C MET A 39 6.96 -12.14 -7.31
N ASN A 40 7.51 -11.51 -8.35
CA ASN A 40 8.60 -12.06 -9.15
C ASN A 40 9.96 -11.75 -8.50
N GLU A 41 10.75 -12.79 -8.23
CA GLU A 41 12.06 -12.67 -7.58
C GLU A 41 13.03 -11.74 -8.33
N LYS A 42 13.08 -11.79 -9.66
CA LYS A 42 13.98 -10.93 -10.44
C LYS A 42 13.61 -9.46 -10.30
N VAL A 43 12.31 -9.16 -10.33
CA VAL A 43 11.81 -7.78 -10.16
C VAL A 43 12.14 -7.30 -8.75
N TYR A 44 11.79 -8.09 -7.73
CA TYR A 44 12.11 -7.76 -6.35
C TYR A 44 13.61 -7.50 -6.14
N ASN A 45 14.46 -8.43 -6.56
CA ASN A 45 15.92 -8.33 -6.43
C ASN A 45 16.51 -7.10 -7.13
N THR A 46 15.95 -6.74 -8.29
CA THR A 46 16.31 -5.50 -9.00
C THR A 46 15.96 -4.26 -8.17
N VAL A 47 14.78 -4.22 -7.57
CA VAL A 47 14.31 -3.09 -6.76
C VAL A 47 15.14 -2.95 -5.48
N VAL A 48 15.36 -4.04 -4.74
CA VAL A 48 16.10 -4.01 -3.48
C VAL A 48 17.62 -4.07 -3.65
N LYS A 49 18.11 -4.18 -4.90
CA LYS A 49 19.53 -4.27 -5.25
C LYS A 49 20.25 -5.39 -4.49
N SER A 50 19.65 -6.57 -4.47
CA SER A 50 20.15 -7.76 -3.77
C SER A 50 19.95 -8.99 -4.66
N ASP A 51 20.91 -9.92 -4.62
CA ASP A 51 20.79 -11.22 -5.31
C ASP A 51 20.33 -12.35 -4.37
N ASN A 52 19.89 -12.01 -3.16
CA ASN A 52 19.44 -12.98 -2.20
C ASN A 52 18.13 -13.64 -2.65
N LYS A 53 17.93 -14.87 -2.20
CA LYS A 53 16.70 -15.60 -2.48
C LYS A 53 15.49 -14.87 -1.88
N LEU A 54 14.48 -14.65 -2.69
CA LEU A 54 13.22 -14.08 -2.24
C LEU A 54 12.48 -15.09 -1.33
N VAL A 55 12.23 -14.69 -0.09
CA VAL A 55 11.47 -15.49 0.89
C VAL A 55 10.02 -15.03 0.90
N THR A 56 9.11 -15.90 0.45
CA THR A 56 7.67 -15.61 0.44
C THR A 56 6.81 -16.76 0.97
N LYS A 57 5.56 -16.44 1.30
CA LYS A 57 4.48 -17.41 1.57
C LYS A 57 3.21 -16.99 0.86
N CYS A 58 2.54 -17.90 0.16
CA CYS A 58 1.23 -17.61 -0.46
C CYS A 58 0.23 -17.12 0.60
N ALA A 59 -0.54 -16.10 0.25
CA ALA A 59 -1.49 -15.46 1.15
C ALA A 59 -2.70 -14.90 0.40
N THR A 60 -3.81 -14.77 1.12
CA THR A 60 -5.04 -14.16 0.62
C THR A 60 -5.41 -12.99 1.52
N LEU A 61 -5.48 -11.80 0.92
CA LEU A 61 -5.94 -10.60 1.60
C LEU A 61 -7.47 -10.53 1.52
N LYS A 62 -8.15 -10.55 2.67
CA LYS A 62 -9.61 -10.50 2.78
C LYS A 62 -10.11 -9.07 2.87
N ASN A 63 -11.32 -8.82 2.36
CA ASN A 63 -11.99 -7.52 2.32
C ASN A 63 -11.28 -6.47 1.44
N PHE A 64 -10.57 -6.93 0.41
CA PHE A 64 -9.96 -6.09 -0.61
C PHE A 64 -10.32 -6.62 -2.00
N HIS A 65 -10.32 -5.74 -2.99
CA HIS A 65 -10.53 -6.11 -4.38
C HIS A 65 -9.52 -5.42 -5.28
N ARG A 66 -9.09 -6.14 -6.31
CA ARG A 66 -8.14 -5.65 -7.31
C ARG A 66 -8.89 -4.95 -8.44
N TYR A 67 -8.52 -3.72 -8.73
CA TYR A 67 -9.09 -2.93 -9.81
C TYR A 67 -8.01 -2.55 -10.80
N THR A 68 -8.38 -2.50 -12.08
CA THR A 68 -7.54 -1.86 -13.11
C THR A 68 -7.60 -0.35 -12.90
N VAL A 69 -6.45 0.31 -12.86
CA VAL A 69 -6.37 1.77 -12.79
C VAL A 69 -6.35 2.32 -14.22
N GLU A 70 -7.25 3.24 -14.53
CA GLU A 70 -7.35 3.83 -15.87
C GLU A 70 -6.04 4.51 -16.27
N GLY A 71 -5.56 4.22 -17.49
CA GLY A 71 -4.30 4.76 -18.01
C GLY A 71 -3.03 4.18 -17.35
N LYS A 72 -3.14 3.19 -16.47
CA LYS A 72 -2.00 2.52 -15.84
C LYS A 72 -1.99 1.03 -16.19
N SER A 73 -0.80 0.48 -16.39
CA SER A 73 -0.59 -0.94 -16.65
C SER A 73 -0.64 -1.80 -15.38
N TYR A 74 -0.65 -1.17 -14.20
CA TYR A 74 -0.64 -1.85 -12.92
C TYR A 74 -2.00 -1.73 -12.21
N PRO A 75 -2.50 -2.84 -11.62
CA PRO A 75 -3.73 -2.82 -10.86
C PRO A 75 -3.52 -2.22 -9.47
N GLY A 76 -4.54 -1.55 -8.93
CA GLY A 76 -4.60 -1.11 -7.54
C GLY A 76 -5.47 -2.05 -6.69
N ILE A 77 -5.33 -2.00 -5.37
CA ILE A 77 -6.24 -2.64 -4.42
C ILE A 77 -6.95 -1.58 -3.56
N ILE A 78 -8.25 -1.74 -3.39
CA ILE A 78 -9.03 -0.93 -2.45
C ILE A 78 -9.84 -1.85 -1.55
N SER A 79 -10.21 -1.36 -0.36
CA SER A 79 -11.07 -2.07 0.57
C SER A 79 -12.43 -2.34 -0.07
N LYS A 80 -12.87 -3.60 -0.05
CA LYS A 80 -14.19 -4.03 -0.48
C LYS A 80 -14.58 -5.28 0.29
N GLU A 81 -15.58 -5.13 1.15
CA GLU A 81 -16.08 -6.22 1.98
C GLU A 81 -16.53 -7.42 1.13
N GLY A 82 -16.29 -8.63 1.64
CA GLY A 82 -16.64 -9.88 0.96
C GLY A 82 -15.79 -10.22 -0.27
N SER A 83 -14.82 -9.36 -0.63
CA SER A 83 -13.86 -9.64 -1.71
C SER A 83 -12.53 -10.15 -1.15
N THR A 84 -11.75 -10.81 -2.01
CA THR A 84 -10.41 -11.29 -1.68
C THR A 84 -9.41 -10.95 -2.79
N VAL A 85 -8.14 -10.82 -2.42
CA VAL A 85 -7.01 -10.69 -3.34
C VAL A 85 -5.98 -11.75 -3.02
N GLU A 86 -5.62 -12.55 -4.02
CA GLU A 86 -4.51 -13.50 -3.92
C GLU A 86 -3.16 -12.80 -4.14
N GLY A 87 -2.17 -13.26 -3.39
CA GLY A 87 -0.81 -12.75 -3.45
C GLY A 87 0.14 -13.58 -2.59
N CYS A 88 1.21 -12.94 -2.12
CA CYS A 88 2.14 -13.54 -1.18
C CYS A 88 2.58 -12.54 -0.12
N VAL A 89 3.00 -13.04 1.03
CA VAL A 89 3.72 -12.27 2.04
C VAL A 89 5.21 -12.44 1.76
N ILE A 90 5.89 -11.34 1.48
CA ILE A 90 7.34 -11.23 1.38
C ILE A 90 7.89 -10.98 2.78
N PHE A 91 9.00 -11.63 3.10
CA PHE A 91 9.77 -11.40 4.32
C PHE A 91 11.09 -10.71 3.96
N PRO A 92 11.16 -9.36 4.04
CA PRO A 92 12.38 -8.63 3.74
C PRO A 92 13.51 -9.03 4.69
N GLN A 93 14.74 -9.02 4.21
CA GLN A 93 15.91 -9.38 5.02
C GLN A 93 16.46 -8.20 5.82
N SER A 94 16.17 -6.97 5.40
CA SER A 94 16.60 -5.74 6.06
C SER A 94 15.52 -4.67 5.98
N THR A 95 15.62 -3.66 6.84
CA THR A 95 14.77 -2.47 6.80
C THR A 95 15.04 -1.59 5.58
N ASP A 96 16.24 -1.66 5.00
CA ASP A 96 16.57 -0.92 3.78
C ASP A 96 15.88 -1.50 2.54
N HIS A 97 15.65 -2.82 2.49
CA HIS A 97 14.80 -3.42 1.45
C HIS A 97 13.39 -2.82 1.49
N VAL A 98 12.82 -2.63 2.68
CA VAL A 98 11.50 -2.01 2.84
C VAL A 98 11.50 -0.58 2.29
N LYS A 99 12.50 0.24 2.63
CA LYS A 99 12.60 1.62 2.13
C LYS A 99 12.71 1.68 0.60
N LEU A 100 13.46 0.77 -0.01
CA LEU A 100 13.60 0.72 -1.46
C LEU A 100 12.29 0.32 -2.15
N LEU A 101 11.55 -0.62 -1.57
CA LEU A 101 10.22 -1.00 -2.06
C LEU A 101 9.22 0.15 -1.93
N ASP A 102 9.21 0.85 -0.78
CA ASP A 102 8.36 2.03 -0.57
C ASP A 102 8.66 3.14 -1.60
N TYR A 103 9.95 3.38 -1.89
CA TYR A 103 10.36 4.35 -2.91
C TYR A 103 9.96 3.92 -4.33
N PHE A 104 10.00 2.63 -4.63
CA PHE A 104 9.63 2.10 -5.93
C PHE A 104 8.12 2.19 -6.20
N GLU A 105 7.28 1.85 -5.22
CA GLU A 105 5.81 1.88 -5.33
C GLU A 105 5.22 3.31 -5.21
N GLY A 106 6.00 4.26 -4.68
CA GLY A 106 5.57 5.65 -4.46
C GLY A 106 5.80 6.62 -5.63
N ASN A 107 6.46 6.19 -6.71
CA ASN A 107 6.71 6.98 -7.92
C ASN A 107 5.81 6.55 -9.08
#